data_AF-A0A6A4HI11-F1
#
_entry.id   AF-A0A6A4HI11-F1
#
_cell.length_a   1.000
_cell.length_b   1.000
_cell.length_c   1.000
_cell.angle_alpha   90.00
_cell.angle_beta   90.00
_cell.angle_gamma   90.00
#
_symmetry.space_group_name_H-M   'P 1'
#
loop_
_entity.id
_entity.type
_entity.pdbx_description
1 polymer ?
#
loop_
_entity_poly.entity_id
_entity_poly.type
_entity_poly.pdbx_seq_one_letter_code
_entity_poly.pdbx_strand_id
1 'polypeptide(L)'
;EGFIEVLDEMSDAERDEWNEAVQPLHSALVKCRRISFKIINSPTLLLPRWRETVAGTDFKDRVLPRDVSTRWNLTFDMLSAFIEMKQFV
;
A
#
# COMPACT_ATOMS: atom_id res chain seq x y z
N GLU A 1 -23.73 -6.23 18.01
CA GLU A 1 -23.06 -4.96 18.36
C GLU A 1 -22.47 -4.40 17.07
N GLY A 2 -23.05 -3.29 16.62
CA GLY A 2 -22.91 -2.80 15.25
C GLY A 2 -21.55 -2.17 15.01
N PHE A 3 -20.97 -2.44 13.85
CA PHE A 3 -20.00 -1.53 13.26
C PHE A 3 -20.70 -0.17 13.16
N ILE A 4 -20.27 0.79 13.98
CA ILE A 4 -20.66 2.19 13.79
C ILE A 4 -19.92 2.59 12.51
N GLU A 5 -20.63 2.70 11.38
CA GLU A 5 -20.12 3.39 10.20
C GLU A 5 -20.04 4.87 10.58
N VAL A 6 -18.94 5.27 11.22
CA VAL A 6 -18.69 6.64 11.71
C VAL A 6 -18.89 7.68 10.59
N LEU A 7 -18.74 7.27 9.33
CA LEU A 7 -19.01 8.09 8.15
C LEU A 7 -20.49 8.51 8.04
N ASP A 8 -21.44 7.66 8.45
CA ASP A 8 -22.88 7.93 8.34
C ASP A 8 -23.40 8.91 9.38
N GLU A 9 -22.61 9.20 10.42
CA GLU A 9 -22.88 10.27 11.38
C GLU A 9 -22.25 11.61 10.98
N MET A 10 -21.36 11.61 9.97
CA MET A 10 -20.71 12.83 9.47
C MET A 10 -21.66 13.62 8.57
N SER A 11 -21.65 14.94 8.72
CA SER A 11 -22.29 15.83 7.76
C SER A 11 -21.63 15.72 6.38
N ASP A 12 -22.36 16.11 5.33
CA ASP A 12 -21.85 16.08 3.95
C ASP A 12 -20.51 16.84 3.82
N ALA A 13 -20.39 17.99 4.50
CA ALA A 13 -19.16 18.79 4.52
C ALA A 13 -17.98 18.07 5.18
N GLU A 14 -18.20 17.41 6.33
CA GLU A 14 -17.15 16.64 7.00
C GLU A 14 -16.75 15.41 6.18
N ARG A 15 -17.71 14.77 5.50
CA ARG A 15 -17.46 13.62 4.64
C ARG A 15 -16.62 14.03 3.42
N ASP A 16 -16.91 15.18 2.82
CA ASP A 16 -16.12 15.70 1.70
C ASP A 16 -14.70 16.07 2.12
N GLU A 17 -14.53 16.77 3.26
CA GLU A 17 -13.20 17.08 3.81
C GLU A 17 -12.39 15.81 4.09
N TRP A 18 -13.02 14.81 4.70
CA TRP A 18 -12.37 13.52 4.96
C TRP A 18 -11.97 12.81 3.66
N ASN A 19 -12.88 12.76 2.68
CA ASN A 19 -12.61 12.17 1.36
C ASN A 19 -11.40 12.83 0.71
N GLU A 20 -11.35 14.16 0.68
CA GLU A 20 -10.20 14.91 0.15
C GLU A 20 -8.91 14.57 0.89
N ALA A 21 -8.96 14.49 2.23
CA ALA A 21 -7.81 14.15 3.05
C ALA A 21 -7.28 12.73 2.80
N VAL A 22 -8.17 11.75 2.54
CA VAL A 22 -7.77 10.35 2.30
C VAL A 22 -7.45 10.02 0.84
N GLN A 23 -7.87 10.83 -0.13
CA GLN A 23 -7.59 10.59 -1.56
C GLN A 23 -6.10 10.32 -1.88
N PRO A 24 -5.14 11.07 -1.32
CA PRO A 24 -3.71 10.79 -1.54
C PRO A 24 -3.29 9.42 -1.03
N LEU A 25 -3.84 8.98 0.11
CA LEU A 25 -3.55 7.67 0.70
C LEU A 25 -4.10 6.53 -0.17
N HIS A 26 -5.35 6.65 -0.64
CA HIS A 26 -5.95 5.68 -1.57
C HIS A 26 -5.15 5.60 -2.87
N SER A 27 -4.77 6.75 -3.43
CA SER A 27 -3.97 6.83 -4.65
C SER A 27 -2.59 6.18 -4.50
N ALA A 28 -1.92 6.42 -3.37
CA ALA A 28 -0.65 5.78 -3.04
C ALA A 28 -0.84 4.26 -2.95
N LEU A 29 -1.82 3.80 -2.19
CA LEU A 29 -2.11 2.37 -2.01
C LEU A 29 -2.36 1.65 -3.34
N VAL A 30 -3.15 2.24 -4.24
CA VAL A 30 -3.41 1.68 -5.58
C VAL A 30 -2.11 1.55 -6.38
N LYS A 31 -1.24 2.57 -6.36
CA LYS A 31 0.06 2.50 -7.02
C LYS A 31 0.95 1.41 -6.42
N CYS A 32 1.00 1.30 -5.09
CA CYS A 32 1.76 0.28 -4.38
C CYS A 32 1.33 -1.13 -4.79
N ARG A 33 0.01 -1.39 -4.81
CA ARG A 33 -0.58 -2.66 -5.26
C ARG A 33 -0.19 -2.98 -6.69
N ARG A 34 -0.27 -2.01 -7.61
CA ARG A 34 0.11 -2.21 -9.02
C ARG A 34 1.60 -2.51 -9.19
N ILE A 35 2.47 -1.82 -8.46
CA ILE A 35 3.93 -2.06 -8.50
C ILE A 35 4.25 -3.46 -7.96
N SER A 36 3.75 -3.79 -6.77
CA SER A 36 3.97 -5.09 -6.13
C SER A 36 3.49 -6.23 -7.04
N PHE A 37 2.31 -6.09 -7.64
CA PHE A 37 1.78 -7.05 -8.60
C PHE A 37 2.70 -7.22 -9.81
N LYS A 38 3.17 -6.13 -10.42
CA LYS A 38 4.06 -6.20 -11.59
C LYS A 38 5.40 -6.86 -11.26
N ILE A 39 6.01 -6.52 -10.12
CA ILE A 39 7.29 -7.10 -9.67
C ILE A 39 7.15 -8.61 -9.49
N ILE A 40 6.12 -9.06 -8.76
CA ILE A 40 5.90 -10.49 -8.46
C ILE A 40 5.62 -11.30 -9.73
N ASN A 41 4.84 -10.75 -10.67
CA ASN A 41 4.45 -11.45 -11.89
C ASN A 41 5.44 -11.28 -13.05
N SER A 42 6.58 -10.60 -12.84
CA SER A 42 7.65 -10.45 -13.84
C SER A 42 8.98 -10.93 -13.26
N PRO A 43 9.12 -12.25 -13.02
CA PRO A 43 10.26 -12.83 -12.30
C PRO A 43 11.61 -12.67 -13.02
N THR A 44 11.60 -12.44 -14.33
CA THR A 44 12.81 -12.34 -15.16
C THR A 44 13.27 -10.91 -15.41
N LEU A 45 12.37 -9.93 -15.34
CA LEU A 45 12.68 -8.54 -15.69
C LEU A 45 12.56 -7.62 -14.49
N LEU A 46 11.38 -7.55 -13.86
CA LEU A 46 11.16 -6.59 -12.78
C LEU A 46 11.64 -7.09 -11.43
N LEU A 47 11.55 -8.39 -11.14
CA LEU A 47 12.01 -8.94 -9.86
C LEU A 47 13.54 -8.83 -9.67
N PRO A 48 14.40 -9.12 -10.66
CA PRO A 48 15.84 -8.94 -10.51
C PRO A 48 16.20 -7.46 -10.36
N ARG A 49 15.59 -6.59 -11.18
CA ARG A 49 15.75 -5.12 -11.11
C ARG A 49 15.33 -4.56 -9.76
N TRP A 50 14.25 -5.09 -9.19
CA TRP A 50 13.82 -4.75 -7.83
C TRP A 50 14.90 -5.10 -6.82
N ARG A 51 15.38 -6.34 -6.82
CA ARG A 51 16.43 -6.82 -5.91
C ARG A 51 17.70 -5.98 -5.98
N GLU A 52 18.10 -5.57 -7.18
CA GLU A 52 19.22 -4.63 -7.38
C GLU A 52 18.96 -3.28 -6.71
N THR A 53 17.75 -2.72 -6.92
CA THR A 53 17.36 -1.42 -6.35
C THR A 53 17.36 -1.43 -4.82
N VAL A 54 16.87 -2.51 -4.20
CA VAL A 54 16.78 -2.63 -2.74
C VAL A 54 18.00 -3.29 -2.09
N ALA A 55 19.03 -3.66 -2.86
CA ALA A 55 20.18 -4.41 -2.35
C ALA A 55 20.93 -3.70 -1.20
N GLY A 56 20.93 -2.36 -1.22
CA GLY A 56 21.56 -1.51 -0.20
C GLY A 56 20.66 -1.11 0.96
N THR A 57 19.43 -1.61 1.01
CA THR A 57 18.44 -1.25 2.04
C THR A 57 18.03 -2.47 2.86
N ASP A 58 17.32 -2.23 3.96
CA ASP A 58 16.74 -3.30 4.78
C ASP A 58 15.69 -4.15 4.03
N PHE A 59 15.35 -3.76 2.79
CA PHE A 59 14.41 -4.45 1.93
C PHE A 59 15.06 -5.45 0.97
N LYS A 60 16.39 -5.64 0.99
CA LYS A 60 17.12 -6.52 0.06
C LYS A 60 16.53 -7.93 -0.08
N ASP A 61 16.03 -8.50 1.01
CA ASP A 61 15.47 -9.86 1.08
C ASP A 61 13.93 -9.86 1.07
N ARG A 62 13.30 -8.70 0.89
CA ARG A 62 11.85 -8.53 0.93
C ARG A 62 11.30 -8.22 -0.46
N VAL A 63 10.20 -8.89 -0.80
CA VAL A 63 9.31 -8.48 -1.89
C VAL A 63 8.11 -7.80 -1.27
N LEU A 64 7.67 -6.69 -1.85
CA LEU A 64 6.50 -5.96 -1.37
C LEU A 64 5.30 -6.90 -1.22
N PRO A 65 4.55 -6.81 -0.09
CA PRO A 65 3.33 -7.59 0.08
C PRO A 65 2.35 -7.30 -1.07
N ARG A 66 1.71 -8.34 -1.60
CA ARG A 66 0.65 -8.21 -2.61
C ARG A 66 -0.69 -8.38 -1.94
N ASP A 67 -1.63 -7.47 -2.16
CA ASP A 67 -3.04 -7.61 -1.75
C ASP A 67 -3.63 -8.98 -2.16
N VAL A 68 -3.96 -9.80 -1.16
CA VAL A 68 -4.60 -11.12 -1.30
C VAL A 68 -5.89 -11.06 -0.50
N SER A 69 -7.01 -11.42 -1.14
CA SER A 69 -8.36 -11.36 -0.55
C SER A 69 -8.51 -12.14 0.76
N THR A 70 -7.61 -13.07 1.06
CA THR A 70 -7.62 -13.89 2.28
C THR A 70 -6.86 -13.28 3.45
N ARG A 71 -6.19 -12.14 3.29
CA ARG A 71 -5.39 -11.52 4.35
C ARG A 71 -5.98 -10.17 4.76
N TRP A 72 -6.61 -10.14 5.93
CA TRP A 72 -7.43 -9.01 6.39
C TRP A 72 -6.63 -7.74 6.72
N ASN A 73 -5.35 -7.86 7.05
CA ASN A 73 -4.49 -6.73 7.42
C ASN A 73 -3.58 -6.24 6.29
N LEU A 74 -3.76 -6.75 5.07
CA LEU A 74 -2.75 -6.53 4.04
C LEU A 74 -2.65 -5.09 3.54
N THR A 75 -3.74 -4.33 3.59
CA THR A 75 -3.71 -2.89 3.32
C THR A 75 -2.78 -2.16 4.28
N PHE A 76 -2.86 -2.48 5.57
CA PHE A 76 -2.00 -1.89 6.60
C PHE A 76 -0.54 -2.31 6.42
N ASP A 77 -0.29 -3.61 6.19
CA ASP A 77 1.06 -4.14 5.97
C ASP A 77 1.72 -3.51 4.72
N MET A 78 0.94 -3.33 3.64
CA MET A 78 1.42 -2.68 2.42
C MET A 78 1.76 -1.20 2.63
N LEU A 79 0.92 -0.46 3.37
CA LEU A 79 1.16 0.95 3.68
C LEU A 79 2.39 1.11 4.59
N SER A 80 2.49 0.29 5.64
CA SER A 80 3.62 0.32 6.57
C SER A 80 4.94 0.06 5.85
N ALA A 81 4.99 -1.01 5.04
CA ALA A 81 6.17 -1.31 4.23
C ALA A 81 6.55 -0.15 3.29
N PHE A 82 5.58 0.52 2.67
CA PHE A 82 5.86 1.64 1.77
C PHE A 82 6.37 2.88 2.48
N ILE A 83 5.81 3.19 3.66
CA ILE A 83 6.27 4.31 4.50
C ILE A 83 7.70 4.06 4.96
N GLU A 84 8.03 2.84 5.38
CA GLU A 84 9.39 2.45 5.71
C GLU A 84 10.31 2.61 4.49
N MET A 85 9.92 2.08 3.32
CA MET A 85 10.71 2.18 2.09
C MET A 85 11.00 3.61 1.63
N LYS A 86 10.06 4.55 1.82
CA LYS A 86 10.25 5.97 1.50
C LYS A 86 11.45 6.58 2.22
N GLN A 87 11.90 6.01 3.34
CA GLN A 87 13.06 6.50 4.07
C GLN A 87 14.40 6.06 3.46
N PHE A 88 14.37 5.04 2.58
CA PHE A 88 15.58 4.41 2.03
C PHE A 88 15.75 4.58 0.51
N VAL A 89 14.70 5.02 -0.20
CA VAL A 89 14.66 5.27 -1.65
C VAL A 89 14.33 6.72 -1.90
#